data_AF-U1QS12-F1
#
_entry.id   AF-U1QS12-F1
#
_cell.length_a   1.000
_cell.length_b   1.000
_cell.length_c   1.000
_cell.angle_alpha   90.00
_cell.angle_beta   90.00
_cell.angle_gamma   90.00
#
_symmetry.space_group_name_H-M   'P 1'
#
loop_
_entity.id
_entity.type
_entity.pdbx_description
1 polymer ?
#
loop_
_entity_poly.entity_id
_entity_poly.type
_entity_poly.pdbx_seq_one_letter_code
_entity_poly.pdbx_strand_id
1 'polypeptide(L)'
;MSFGPLSGSPQKTVEKQVETDIEGALNESSDEFEGEYSLTGSGLRVEPSIEIEDATTEWGEVTEEQTEIVTTMTIRNDNPFPIPTPAFAGGVEMNGESLVDWQAGEVRVLDGEGNEVLGEEALIPPNEAEERTFVAEMDNENVSVWFPTHVDSGQPAGEPGVEFTDMVITAQLALNINGERLTIPTGGQAFACEFDLTTAIFVEQEEGMNAQGCGLTEFEQPREQLEAVGAVIDLDDGVLP
;
A
#
# COMPACT_ATOMS: atom_id res chain seq x y z
N MET A 1 -30.62 18.98 -61.62
CA MET A 1 -30.07 19.82 -60.54
C MET A 1 -29.60 18.88 -59.45
N SER A 2 -28.37 19.10 -59.00
CA SER A 2 -27.56 18.18 -58.19
C SER A 2 -28.08 18.09 -56.75
N PHE A 3 -28.01 16.88 -56.17
CA PHE A 3 -28.12 16.64 -54.74
C PHE A 3 -27.05 17.46 -54.00
N GLY A 4 -27.45 18.11 -52.90
CA GLY A 4 -26.52 18.73 -51.96
C GLY A 4 -26.06 17.71 -50.92
N PRO A 5 -24.80 17.79 -50.49
CA PRO A 5 -24.43 17.27 -49.18
C PRO A 5 -23.49 18.31 -48.49
N LEU A 6 -23.22 18.39 -47.20
CA LEU A 6 -23.27 17.47 -46.06
C LEU A 6 -23.53 18.34 -44.82
N SER A 7 -24.40 17.88 -43.91
CA SER A 7 -24.36 18.35 -42.53
C SER A 7 -23.10 17.76 -41.90
N GLY A 8 -22.06 18.59 -41.75
CA GLY A 8 -20.90 18.25 -40.93
C GLY A 8 -21.25 18.54 -39.49
N SER A 9 -21.50 17.52 -38.68
CA SER A 9 -21.46 17.66 -37.23
C SER A 9 -20.04 18.09 -36.85
N PRO A 10 -19.85 19.21 -36.14
CA PRO A 10 -18.52 19.54 -35.62
C PRO A 10 -18.12 18.45 -34.63
N GLN A 11 -17.11 17.65 -34.99
CA GLN A 11 -16.38 16.84 -34.01
C GLN A 11 -15.55 17.84 -33.22
N LYS A 12 -16.11 18.35 -32.13
CA LYS A 12 -15.37 19.17 -31.18
C LYS A 12 -14.66 18.18 -30.26
N THR A 13 -13.36 17.95 -30.50
CA THR A 13 -12.51 17.30 -29.50
C THR A 13 -12.48 18.23 -28.29
N VAL A 14 -12.94 17.74 -27.15
CA VAL A 14 -12.79 18.40 -25.86
C VAL A 14 -11.61 17.70 -25.20
N GLU A 15 -10.51 18.41 -25.02
CA GLU A 15 -9.38 17.96 -24.22
C GLU A 15 -9.55 18.56 -22.83
N LYS A 16 -9.83 17.72 -21.84
CA LYS A 16 -9.86 18.09 -20.42
C LYS A 16 -8.77 17.28 -19.73
N GLN A 17 -7.88 17.94 -18.99
CA GLN A 17 -6.96 17.28 -18.07
C GLN A 17 -7.69 17.16 -16.74
N VAL A 18 -7.70 15.95 -16.19
CA VAL A 18 -8.24 15.62 -14.87
C VAL A 18 -7.05 15.08 -14.08
N GLU A 19 -6.76 15.70 -12.94
CA GLU A 19 -5.68 15.29 -12.03
C GLU A 19 -6.31 14.78 -10.74
N THR A 20 -5.88 13.61 -10.29
CA THR A 20 -6.38 12.94 -9.08
C THR A 20 -5.21 12.72 -8.13
N ASP A 21 -5.39 12.96 -6.84
CA ASP A 21 -4.33 12.89 -5.84
C ASP A 21 -4.19 11.50 -5.19
N ILE A 22 -4.18 10.44 -6.02
CA ILE A 22 -4.12 9.06 -5.53
C ILE A 22 -2.77 8.79 -4.84
N GLU A 23 -1.69 9.42 -5.32
CA GLU A 23 -0.38 9.36 -4.64
C GLU A 23 -0.47 9.94 -3.23
N GLY A 24 -1.12 11.10 -3.06
CA GLY A 24 -1.35 11.69 -1.75
C GLY A 24 -2.12 10.77 -0.80
N ALA A 25 -3.14 10.05 -1.31
CA ALA A 25 -3.88 9.07 -0.49
C ALA A 25 -3.06 7.84 -0.12
N LEU A 26 -2.21 7.34 -1.03
CA LEU A 26 -1.26 6.27 -0.73
C LEU A 26 -0.26 6.71 0.34
N ASN A 27 0.28 7.93 0.22
CA ASN A 27 1.19 8.48 1.22
C ASN A 27 0.51 8.72 2.57
N GLU A 28 -0.70 9.29 2.59
CA GLU A 28 -1.46 9.46 3.84
C GLU A 28 -1.74 8.09 4.51
N SER A 29 -1.97 7.03 3.73
CA SER A 29 -2.09 5.68 4.28
C SER A 29 -0.76 5.10 4.78
N SER A 30 0.40 5.50 4.24
CA SER A 30 1.70 5.05 4.73
C SER A 30 2.09 5.73 6.03
N ASP A 31 1.70 7.00 6.23
CA ASP A 31 1.94 7.76 7.46
C ASP A 31 1.38 7.03 8.71
N GLU A 32 0.31 6.23 8.56
CA GLU A 32 -0.26 5.43 9.65
C GLU A 32 0.73 4.40 10.23
N PHE A 33 1.75 3.99 9.47
CA PHE A 33 2.80 3.10 9.97
C PHE A 33 3.73 3.79 10.97
N GLU A 34 3.86 5.11 10.97
CA GLU A 34 4.79 5.81 11.84
C GLU A 34 4.49 5.58 13.32
N GLY A 35 5.53 5.28 14.10
CA GLY A 35 5.44 5.10 15.54
C GLY A 35 6.20 3.89 16.09
N GLU A 36 6.06 3.69 17.40
CA GLU A 36 6.74 2.63 18.16
C GLU A 36 5.82 1.40 18.35
N TYR A 37 6.34 0.22 18.05
CA TYR A 37 5.64 -1.05 18.15
C TYR A 37 6.44 -2.05 18.97
N SER A 38 5.78 -2.75 19.89
CA SER A 38 6.46 -3.72 20.76
C SER A 38 5.66 -4.97 21.04
N LEU A 39 6.40 -6.08 21.19
CA LEU A 39 5.89 -7.39 21.56
C LEU A 39 5.73 -7.50 23.08
N THR A 40 4.73 -6.81 23.63
CA THR A 40 4.44 -6.86 25.06
C THR A 40 3.93 -8.25 25.49
N GLY A 41 4.45 -8.76 26.61
CA GLY A 41 4.03 -10.04 27.17
C GLY A 41 4.47 -11.29 26.39
N SER A 42 5.41 -11.16 25.46
CA SER A 42 5.91 -12.20 24.53
C SER A 42 6.68 -13.36 25.19
N GLY A 43 6.75 -13.45 26.53
CA GLY A 43 7.53 -14.48 27.24
C GLY A 43 9.05 -14.39 27.01
N LEU A 44 9.50 -13.51 26.12
CA LEU A 44 10.89 -13.18 25.85
C LEU A 44 11.49 -12.38 27.02
N ARG A 45 12.82 -12.50 27.19
CA ARG A 45 13.54 -11.75 28.23
C ARG A 45 13.64 -10.26 27.96
N VAL A 46 13.76 -9.92 26.68
CA VAL A 46 13.72 -8.57 26.14
C VAL A 46 12.51 -8.55 25.23
N GLU A 47 11.56 -7.66 25.48
CA GLU A 47 10.39 -7.48 24.63
C GLU A 47 10.85 -6.78 23.35
N PRO A 48 10.75 -7.42 22.18
CA PRO A 48 11.21 -6.79 20.95
C PRO A 48 10.43 -5.50 20.65
N SER A 49 11.14 -4.45 20.26
CA SER A 49 10.54 -3.18 19.83
C SER A 49 11.15 -2.66 18.54
N ILE A 50 10.32 -2.04 17.72
CA ILE A 50 10.71 -1.38 16.47
C ILE A 50 10.03 -0.02 16.41
N GLU A 51 10.66 0.93 15.74
CA GLU A 51 10.10 2.24 15.45
C GLU A 51 10.10 2.43 13.93
N ILE A 52 8.98 2.84 13.36
CA ILE A 52 8.90 3.35 12.00
C ILE A 52 9.02 4.87 12.12
N GLU A 53 10.16 5.43 11.72
CA GLU A 53 10.47 6.86 11.90
C GLU A 53 9.80 7.74 10.84
N ASP A 54 9.67 7.20 9.63
CA ASP A 54 9.13 7.87 8.45
C ASP A 54 8.60 6.80 7.48
N ALA A 55 7.48 7.07 6.82
CA ALA A 55 6.92 6.19 5.81
C ALA A 55 6.28 7.01 4.67
N THR A 56 6.81 6.85 3.46
CA THR A 56 6.34 7.59 2.28
C THR A 56 5.98 6.64 1.15
N THR A 57 4.99 7.02 0.33
CA THR A 57 4.59 6.24 -0.85
C THR A 57 4.51 7.14 -2.09
N GLU A 58 5.10 6.68 -3.18
CA GLU A 58 5.09 7.33 -4.49
C GLU A 58 4.85 6.33 -5.62
N TRP A 59 4.48 6.83 -6.80
CA TRP A 59 4.48 6.01 -8.01
C TRP A 59 5.90 5.71 -8.47
N GLY A 60 6.16 4.42 -8.78
CA GLY A 60 7.43 3.98 -9.38
C GLY A 60 7.39 3.95 -10.90
N GLU A 61 7.97 2.91 -11.49
CA GLU A 61 7.93 2.70 -12.94
C GLU A 61 6.49 2.47 -13.42
N VAL A 62 6.11 3.18 -14.49
CA VAL A 62 4.82 3.04 -15.17
C VAL A 62 5.07 2.55 -16.59
N THR A 63 4.55 1.37 -16.89
CA THR A 63 4.58 0.75 -18.21
C THR A 63 3.16 0.61 -18.78
N GLU A 64 3.01 0.04 -19.98
CA GLU A 64 1.68 -0.26 -20.51
C GLU A 64 0.97 -1.34 -19.69
N GLU A 65 1.71 -2.34 -19.18
CA GLU A 65 1.16 -3.52 -18.50
C GLU A 65 1.10 -3.36 -16.98
N GLN A 66 2.05 -2.64 -16.38
CA GLN A 66 2.21 -2.57 -14.94
C GLN A 66 2.51 -1.16 -14.45
N THR A 67 2.11 -0.88 -13.22
CA THR A 67 2.45 0.34 -12.47
C THR A 67 2.98 -0.04 -11.10
N GLU A 68 4.12 0.51 -10.70
CA GLU A 68 4.70 0.27 -9.37
C GLU A 68 4.15 1.23 -8.31
N ILE A 69 3.87 0.69 -7.13
CA ILE A 69 3.63 1.44 -5.89
C ILE A 69 4.88 1.25 -5.02
N VAL A 70 5.58 2.34 -4.75
CA VAL A 70 6.88 2.34 -4.07
C VAL A 70 6.69 2.95 -2.69
N THR A 71 6.81 2.13 -1.65
CA THR A 71 6.69 2.57 -0.25
C THR A 71 8.06 2.51 0.43
N THR A 72 8.60 3.64 0.85
CA THR A 72 9.89 3.73 1.54
C THR A 72 9.67 4.01 3.02
N MET A 73 10.30 3.21 3.88
CA MET A 73 10.19 3.33 5.33
C MET A 73 11.57 3.37 5.97
N THR A 74 11.75 4.25 6.95
CA THR A 74 12.91 4.22 7.84
C THR A 74 12.56 3.39 9.08
N ILE A 75 13.16 2.20 9.18
CA ILE A 75 12.84 1.23 10.23
C ILE A 75 13.99 1.19 11.23
N ARG A 76 13.71 1.59 12.46
CA ARG A 76 14.66 1.60 13.57
C ARG A 76 14.50 0.36 14.45
N ASN A 77 15.61 -0.34 14.63
CA ASN A 77 15.72 -1.48 15.51
C ASN A 77 16.22 -1.05 16.90
N ASP A 78 15.32 -0.94 17.87
CA ASP A 78 15.69 -0.60 19.25
C ASP A 78 16.22 -1.79 20.08
N ASN A 79 16.36 -2.95 19.45
CA ASN A 79 16.77 -4.16 20.13
C ASN A 79 18.30 -4.29 20.21
N PRO A 80 18.82 -4.99 21.24
CA PRO A 80 20.25 -5.31 21.33
C PRO A 80 20.68 -6.48 20.42
N PHE A 81 19.81 -6.91 19.49
CA PHE A 81 20.02 -7.99 18.53
C PHE A 81 19.46 -7.57 17.15
N PRO A 82 19.93 -8.16 16.04
CA PRO A 82 19.38 -7.84 14.72
C PRO A 82 17.93 -8.31 14.59
N ILE A 83 17.14 -7.57 13.82
CA ILE A 83 15.78 -7.96 13.44
C ILE A 83 15.70 -8.12 11.92
N PRO A 84 14.80 -8.95 11.38
CA PRO A 84 14.59 -8.97 9.95
C PRO A 84 13.79 -7.74 9.50
N THR A 85 13.97 -7.34 8.24
CA THR A 85 13.04 -6.40 7.59
C THR A 85 11.63 -7.00 7.64
N PRO A 86 10.60 -6.26 8.09
CA PRO A 86 9.24 -6.78 8.15
C PRO A 86 8.71 -7.14 6.75
N ALA A 87 7.93 -8.22 6.67
CA ALA A 87 7.15 -8.57 5.49
C ALA A 87 6.03 -7.54 5.28
N PHE A 88 5.91 -6.99 4.06
CA PHE A 88 4.89 -6.02 3.71
C PHE A 88 3.81 -6.67 2.83
N ALA A 89 2.54 -6.56 3.23
CA ALA A 89 1.42 -7.10 2.47
C ALA A 89 0.22 -6.15 2.57
N GLY A 90 -0.65 -6.18 1.57
CA GLY A 90 -1.75 -5.23 1.48
C GLY A 90 -2.47 -5.25 0.14
N GLY A 91 -3.25 -4.20 -0.11
CA GLY A 91 -3.99 -4.04 -1.35
C GLY A 91 -4.66 -2.68 -1.48
N VAL A 92 -5.10 -2.38 -2.68
CA VAL A 92 -5.96 -1.23 -3.01
C VAL A 92 -7.23 -1.76 -3.67
N GLU A 93 -8.36 -1.47 -3.06
CA GLU A 93 -9.68 -1.71 -3.62
C GLU A 93 -10.31 -0.37 -4.03
N MET A 94 -11.05 -0.36 -5.13
CA MET A 94 -11.89 0.77 -5.52
C MET A 94 -13.26 0.29 -5.97
N ASN A 95 -14.33 0.81 -5.36
CA ASN A 95 -15.72 0.42 -5.60
C ASN A 95 -15.97 -1.10 -5.45
N GLY A 96 -15.23 -1.78 -4.58
CA GLY A 96 -15.30 -3.24 -4.43
C GLY A 96 -14.47 -4.04 -5.44
N GLU A 97 -13.77 -3.38 -6.36
CA GLU A 97 -12.86 -4.02 -7.32
C GLU A 97 -11.41 -3.90 -6.84
N SER A 98 -10.72 -5.03 -6.72
CA SER A 98 -9.30 -5.06 -6.35
C SER A 98 -8.44 -4.54 -7.50
N LEU A 99 -7.75 -3.41 -7.31
CA LEU A 99 -6.75 -2.94 -8.27
C LEU A 99 -5.42 -3.65 -8.11
N VAL A 100 -5.00 -3.84 -6.87
CA VAL A 100 -3.78 -4.55 -6.52
C VAL A 100 -3.99 -5.23 -5.18
N ASP A 101 -3.51 -6.46 -5.08
CA ASP A 101 -3.36 -7.22 -3.84
C ASP A 101 -1.92 -7.75 -3.90
N TRP A 102 -1.13 -7.45 -2.88
CA TRP A 102 0.25 -7.89 -2.79
C TRP A 102 0.47 -8.69 -1.52
N GLN A 103 0.99 -9.89 -1.70
CA GLN A 103 1.53 -10.69 -0.62
C GLN A 103 3.01 -10.39 -0.45
N ALA A 104 3.56 -10.64 0.74
CA ALA A 104 4.96 -10.33 1.02
C ALA A 104 5.95 -10.90 -0.01
N GLY A 105 5.70 -12.13 -0.51
CA GLY A 105 6.56 -12.76 -1.52
C GLY A 105 6.49 -12.15 -2.92
N GLU A 106 5.56 -11.22 -3.16
CA GLU A 106 5.39 -10.49 -4.43
C GLU A 106 5.98 -9.08 -4.35
N VAL A 107 6.39 -8.64 -3.16
CA VAL A 107 6.99 -7.34 -2.92
C VAL A 107 8.51 -7.44 -2.99
N ARG A 108 9.13 -6.61 -3.84
CA ARG A 108 10.58 -6.43 -3.82
C ARG A 108 10.99 -5.52 -2.67
N VAL A 109 12.08 -5.86 -1.99
CA VAL A 109 12.63 -5.06 -0.90
C VAL A 109 14.00 -4.54 -1.33
N LEU A 110 14.17 -3.22 -1.31
CA LEU A 110 15.43 -2.56 -1.65
C LEU A 110 16.05 -1.92 -0.40
N ASP A 111 17.38 -1.86 -0.35
CA ASP A 111 18.13 -1.04 0.59
C ASP A 111 18.14 0.45 0.18
N GLY A 112 18.68 1.33 1.04
CA GLY A 112 18.81 2.76 0.74
C GLY A 112 19.81 3.11 -0.39
N GLU A 113 20.50 2.11 -0.96
CA GLU A 113 21.31 2.26 -2.18
C GLU A 113 20.55 1.79 -3.44
N GLY A 114 19.31 1.28 -3.28
CA GLY A 114 18.45 0.77 -4.34
C GLY A 114 18.78 -0.66 -4.78
N ASN A 115 19.56 -1.42 -3.99
CA ASN A 115 19.83 -2.83 -4.27
C ASN A 115 18.75 -3.71 -3.65
N GLU A 116 18.30 -4.73 -4.38
CA GLU A 116 17.38 -5.73 -3.84
C GLU A 116 18.06 -6.56 -2.75
N VAL A 117 17.42 -6.67 -1.58
CA VAL A 117 17.92 -7.38 -0.40
C VAL A 117 16.90 -8.41 0.08
N LEU A 118 17.39 -9.54 0.60
CA LEU A 118 16.55 -10.62 1.12
C LEU A 118 17.25 -11.39 2.24
N GLY A 119 16.48 -11.93 3.19
CA GLY A 119 17.03 -12.81 4.23
C GLY A 119 18.07 -12.12 5.11
N GLU A 120 19.26 -12.71 5.23
CA GLU A 120 20.34 -12.18 6.08
C GLU A 120 20.85 -10.80 5.65
N GLU A 121 20.78 -10.48 4.35
CA GLU A 121 21.17 -9.18 3.80
C GLU A 121 20.15 -8.08 4.13
N ALA A 122 18.90 -8.48 4.41
CA ALA A 122 17.82 -7.58 4.80
C ALA A 122 17.67 -7.44 6.32
N LEU A 123 18.62 -7.93 7.12
CA LEU A 123 18.58 -7.71 8.57
C LEU A 123 18.88 -6.25 8.91
N ILE A 124 18.19 -5.72 9.92
CA ILE A 124 18.44 -4.41 10.51
C ILE A 124 19.32 -4.61 11.75
N PRO A 125 20.54 -4.06 11.80
CA PRO A 125 21.46 -4.28 12.91
C PRO A 125 20.93 -3.76 14.26
N PRO A 126 21.50 -4.22 15.39
CA PRO A 126 21.09 -3.76 16.73
C PRO A 126 21.28 -2.25 16.92
N ASN A 127 20.26 -1.54 17.40
CA ASN A 127 20.30 -0.09 17.68
C ASN A 127 20.63 0.78 16.46
N GLU A 128 20.34 0.28 15.26
CA GLU A 128 20.51 0.98 13.99
C GLU A 128 19.15 1.19 13.30
N ALA A 129 19.11 2.15 12.39
CA ALA A 129 17.97 2.42 11.53
C ALA A 129 18.38 2.20 10.08
N GLU A 130 17.47 1.63 9.32
CA GLU A 130 17.68 1.21 7.95
C GLU A 130 16.51 1.67 7.10
N GLU A 131 16.81 2.32 5.97
CA GLU A 131 15.82 2.64 4.95
C GLU A 131 15.52 1.38 4.14
N ARG A 132 14.23 1.08 3.99
CA ARG A 132 13.74 -0.05 3.20
C ARG A 132 12.66 0.42 2.25
N THR A 133 12.83 0.10 0.97
CA THR A 133 11.85 0.41 -0.07
C THR A 133 11.14 -0.86 -0.50
N PHE A 134 9.82 -0.88 -0.32
CA PHE A 134 8.92 -1.94 -0.72
C PHE A 134 8.28 -1.58 -2.06
N VAL A 135 8.47 -2.42 -3.07
CA VAL A 135 7.92 -2.20 -4.41
C VAL A 135 6.86 -3.25 -4.70
N ALA A 136 5.60 -2.82 -4.76
CA ALA A 136 4.46 -3.63 -5.17
C ALA A 136 4.07 -3.28 -6.61
N GLU A 137 3.61 -4.26 -7.39
CA GLU A 137 3.26 -4.09 -8.80
C GLU A 137 1.75 -4.25 -9.01
N MET A 138 1.12 -3.24 -9.60
CA MET A 138 -0.27 -3.26 -10.03
C MET A 138 -0.36 -3.65 -11.51
N ASP A 139 -1.26 -4.58 -11.84
CA ASP A 139 -1.64 -4.89 -13.23
C ASP A 139 -2.61 -3.82 -13.77
N ASN A 140 -2.21 -3.13 -14.83
CA ASN A 140 -3.00 -2.06 -15.42
C ASN A 140 -4.32 -2.55 -16.05
N GLU A 141 -4.49 -3.84 -16.32
CA GLU A 141 -5.77 -4.41 -16.76
C GLU A 141 -6.87 -4.21 -15.70
N ASN A 142 -6.52 -4.19 -14.41
CA ASN A 142 -7.48 -3.99 -13.32
C ASN A 142 -8.10 -2.58 -13.34
N VAL A 143 -7.38 -1.57 -13.85
CA VAL A 143 -7.93 -0.22 -14.04
C VAL A 143 -9.10 -0.24 -15.03
N SER A 144 -9.05 -1.12 -16.04
CA SER A 144 -10.15 -1.28 -17.01
C SER A 144 -11.38 -1.96 -16.41
N VAL A 145 -11.20 -2.73 -15.33
CA VAL A 145 -12.29 -3.35 -14.55
C VAL A 145 -12.94 -2.33 -13.62
N TRP A 146 -12.14 -1.53 -12.92
CA TRP A 146 -12.62 -0.48 -12.02
C TRP A 146 -13.29 0.68 -12.76
N PHE A 147 -12.70 1.21 -13.84
CA PHE A 147 -13.14 2.47 -14.45
C PHE A 147 -14.64 2.52 -14.81
N PRO A 148 -15.27 1.45 -15.35
CA PRO A 148 -16.72 1.42 -15.56
C PRO A 148 -17.56 1.62 -14.29
N THR A 149 -17.07 1.18 -13.13
CA THR A 149 -17.74 1.38 -11.83
C THR A 149 -17.64 2.85 -11.39
N HIS A 150 -16.50 3.50 -11.65
CA HIS A 150 -16.27 4.90 -11.30
C HIS A 150 -17.23 5.84 -12.03
N VAL A 151 -17.49 5.55 -13.31
CA VAL A 151 -18.35 6.37 -14.18
C VAL A 151 -19.80 5.87 -14.25
N ASP A 152 -20.18 4.88 -13.43
CA ASP A 152 -21.55 4.37 -13.40
C ASP A 152 -22.47 5.39 -12.74
N SER A 153 -23.29 6.06 -13.57
CA SER A 153 -24.32 7.00 -13.11
C SER A 153 -25.34 6.44 -12.10
N GLY A 154 -25.41 5.12 -11.92
CA GLY A 154 -26.23 4.47 -10.89
C GLY A 154 -25.55 4.36 -9.52
N GLN A 155 -24.26 4.65 -9.41
CA GLN A 155 -23.45 4.55 -8.19
C GLN A 155 -22.82 5.91 -7.83
N PRO A 156 -22.60 6.18 -6.53
CA PRO A 156 -23.15 5.44 -5.40
C PRO A 156 -24.67 5.61 -5.34
N ALA A 157 -25.39 4.59 -4.85
CA ALA A 157 -26.86 4.61 -4.82
C ALA A 157 -27.49 5.82 -4.09
N GLY A 158 -26.72 6.46 -3.19
CA GLY A 158 -27.14 7.67 -2.47
C GLY A 158 -27.10 8.95 -3.31
N GLU A 159 -26.24 9.00 -4.33
CA GLU A 159 -25.97 10.21 -5.13
C GLU A 159 -25.81 9.85 -6.62
N PRO A 160 -26.89 9.45 -7.31
CA PRO A 160 -26.79 9.05 -8.72
C PRO A 160 -26.42 10.21 -9.64
N GLY A 161 -25.72 9.89 -10.73
CA GLY A 161 -25.31 10.85 -11.76
C GLY A 161 -23.98 11.54 -11.49
N VAL A 162 -23.19 11.01 -10.55
CA VAL A 162 -21.82 11.45 -10.27
C VAL A 162 -20.80 10.44 -10.78
N GLU A 163 -19.56 10.87 -10.94
CA GLU A 163 -18.39 10.00 -11.09
C GLU A 163 -17.71 9.85 -9.73
N PHE A 164 -17.63 8.64 -9.20
CA PHE A 164 -17.27 8.42 -7.82
C PHE A 164 -16.57 7.07 -7.61
N THR A 165 -15.59 7.09 -6.73
CA THR A 165 -14.90 5.91 -6.24
C THR A 165 -14.80 5.95 -4.72
N ASP A 166 -15.27 4.88 -4.08
CA ASP A 166 -14.88 4.52 -2.71
C ASP A 166 -13.58 3.71 -2.80
N MET A 167 -12.47 4.26 -2.31
CA MET A 167 -11.15 3.62 -2.33
C MET A 167 -10.78 3.15 -0.94
N VAL A 168 -10.32 1.91 -0.82
CA VAL A 168 -9.82 1.34 0.44
C VAL A 168 -8.39 0.86 0.24
N ILE A 169 -7.46 1.44 1.00
CA ILE A 169 -6.06 0.98 1.05
C ILE A 169 -5.90 0.16 2.33
N THR A 170 -5.45 -1.08 2.19
CA THR A 170 -5.16 -1.97 3.32
C THR A 170 -3.68 -2.34 3.34
N ALA A 171 -3.02 -2.26 4.48
CA ALA A 171 -1.61 -2.64 4.59
C ALA A 171 -1.22 -3.13 6.00
N GLN A 172 -0.29 -4.08 6.05
CA GLN A 172 0.29 -4.62 7.28
C GLN A 172 1.77 -4.96 7.10
N LEU A 173 2.58 -4.64 8.11
CA LEU A 173 3.92 -5.20 8.27
C LEU A 173 3.90 -6.36 9.27
N ALA A 174 4.65 -7.41 9.02
CA ALA A 174 4.75 -8.53 9.95
C ALA A 174 6.15 -9.14 10.00
N LEU A 175 6.60 -9.53 11.19
CA LEU A 175 7.84 -10.27 11.38
C LEU A 175 7.72 -11.26 12.55
N ASN A 176 8.56 -12.29 12.54
CA ASN A 176 8.66 -13.25 13.63
C ASN A 176 10.05 -13.20 14.28
N ILE A 177 10.09 -13.12 15.61
CA ILE A 177 11.32 -13.23 16.42
C ILE A 177 11.10 -14.37 17.41
N ASN A 178 11.91 -15.43 17.34
CA ASN A 178 11.83 -16.59 18.24
C ASN A 178 10.43 -17.24 18.28
N GLY A 179 9.73 -17.24 17.15
CA GLY A 179 8.36 -17.75 17.04
C GLY A 179 7.26 -16.80 17.55
N GLU A 180 7.61 -15.65 18.12
CA GLU A 180 6.66 -14.60 18.51
C GLU A 180 6.44 -13.64 17.34
N ARG A 181 5.17 -13.37 17.01
CA ARG A 181 4.77 -12.56 15.85
C ARG A 181 4.52 -11.11 16.24
N LEU A 182 5.31 -10.19 15.71
CA LEU A 182 5.02 -8.75 15.73
C LEU A 182 4.31 -8.37 14.44
N THR A 183 3.20 -7.66 14.55
CA THR A 183 2.54 -7.01 13.41
C THR A 183 2.49 -5.51 13.64
N ILE A 184 2.54 -4.75 12.55
CA ILE A 184 2.20 -3.34 12.51
C ILE A 184 1.01 -3.18 11.56
N PRO A 185 -0.14 -2.70 12.03
CA PRO A 185 -0.46 -2.41 13.44
C PRO A 185 -0.48 -3.67 14.32
N THR A 186 -0.37 -3.50 15.65
CA THR A 186 -0.33 -4.63 16.59
C THR A 186 -1.65 -5.40 16.63
N GLY A 187 -1.61 -6.67 17.04
CA GLY A 187 -2.82 -7.49 17.23
C GLY A 187 -3.23 -8.30 16.01
N GLY A 188 -2.36 -8.44 15.00
CA GLY A 188 -2.67 -9.17 13.77
C GLY A 188 -3.65 -8.43 12.85
N GLN A 189 -3.71 -7.11 12.95
CA GLN A 189 -4.59 -6.26 12.15
C GLN A 189 -3.81 -5.54 11.06
N ALA A 190 -4.50 -5.07 10.01
CA ALA A 190 -3.96 -4.13 9.04
C ALA A 190 -4.56 -2.74 9.28
N PHE A 191 -3.84 -1.70 8.85
CA PHE A 191 -4.48 -0.40 8.61
C PHE A 191 -5.43 -0.54 7.42
N ALA A 192 -6.57 0.14 7.49
CA ALA A 192 -7.52 0.28 6.40
C ALA A 192 -7.94 1.75 6.32
N CYS A 193 -7.51 2.44 5.26
CA CYS A 193 -7.80 3.85 5.03
C CYS A 193 -8.79 4.01 3.88
N GLU A 194 -9.85 4.75 4.12
CA GLU A 194 -10.95 4.97 3.18
C GLU A 194 -10.89 6.38 2.58
N PHE A 195 -11.03 6.48 1.26
CA PHE A 195 -10.99 7.75 0.51
C PHE A 195 -12.12 7.82 -0.52
N ASP A 196 -12.76 8.97 -0.60
CA ASP A 196 -13.69 9.30 -1.68
C ASP A 196 -12.93 9.99 -2.81
N LEU A 197 -12.97 9.43 -4.01
CA LEU A 197 -12.43 10.02 -5.22
C LEU A 197 -13.55 10.44 -6.17
N THR A 198 -13.56 11.70 -6.57
CA THR A 198 -14.48 12.24 -7.58
C THR A 198 -13.72 12.84 -8.77
N THR A 199 -14.24 12.61 -9.97
CA THR A 199 -13.74 13.25 -11.20
C THR A 199 -14.86 13.96 -11.95
N ALA A 200 -14.55 14.71 -13.01
CA ALA A 200 -15.56 15.36 -13.87
C ALA A 200 -15.22 15.14 -15.35
N ILE A 201 -14.98 13.89 -15.71
CA ILE A 201 -14.68 13.39 -17.05
C ILE A 201 -15.91 13.54 -17.96
N PHE A 202 -17.06 13.02 -17.53
CA PHE A 202 -18.32 12.99 -18.30
C PHE A 202 -19.45 13.81 -17.67
N VAL A 203 -19.33 14.20 -16.41
CA VAL A 203 -20.34 14.98 -15.67
C VAL A 203 -19.75 16.27 -15.09
N GLU A 204 -20.61 17.27 -14.85
CA GLU A 204 -20.19 18.52 -14.19
C GLU A 204 -20.32 18.35 -12.67
N GLN A 205 -19.20 18.16 -11.98
CA GLN A 205 -19.12 18.05 -10.53
C GLN A 205 -17.79 18.59 -9.99
N GLU A 206 -17.64 18.63 -8.66
CA GLU A 206 -16.37 18.94 -8.02
C GLU A 206 -15.43 17.72 -8.09
N GLU A 207 -14.20 17.97 -8.53
CA GLU A 207 -13.12 16.98 -8.58
C GLU A 207 -12.34 17.03 -7.27
N GLY A 208 -11.97 15.88 -6.73
CA GLY A 208 -11.18 15.84 -5.52
C GLY A 208 -11.00 14.44 -4.95
N MET A 209 -10.18 14.39 -3.91
CA MET A 209 -9.96 13.22 -3.09
C MET A 209 -10.12 13.61 -1.63
N ASN A 210 -10.93 12.88 -0.88
CA ASN A 210 -11.23 13.19 0.52
C ASN A 210 -11.06 11.94 1.39
N ALA A 211 -10.17 12.00 2.37
CA ALA A 211 -10.04 10.97 3.38
C ALA A 211 -11.32 10.89 4.24
N GLN A 212 -11.89 9.69 4.36
CA GLN A 212 -12.97 9.38 5.29
C GLN A 212 -12.43 8.96 6.66
N GLY A 213 -11.22 8.40 6.66
CA GLY A 213 -10.44 8.07 7.86
C GLY A 213 -9.70 6.75 7.74
N CYS A 214 -8.83 6.49 8.70
CA CYS A 214 -8.10 5.25 8.83
C CYS A 214 -8.57 4.46 10.07
N GLY A 215 -8.67 3.16 9.91
CA GLY A 215 -9.08 2.21 10.94
C GLY A 215 -8.24 0.95 10.93
N LEU A 216 -8.65 -0.03 11.75
CA LEU A 216 -8.01 -1.34 11.82
C LEU A 216 -8.97 -2.41 11.30
N THR A 217 -8.46 -3.29 10.45
CA THR A 217 -9.20 -4.44 9.91
C THR A 217 -8.48 -5.76 10.18
N GLU A 218 -9.21 -6.88 10.13
CA GLU A 218 -8.59 -8.21 10.21
C GLU A 218 -7.77 -8.46 8.94
N PHE A 219 -6.53 -8.93 9.11
CA PHE A 219 -5.66 -9.24 7.99
C PHE A 219 -4.71 -10.37 8.38
N GLU A 220 -4.61 -11.38 7.53
CA GLU A 220 -3.79 -12.56 7.82
C GLU A 220 -2.63 -12.66 6.83
N GLN A 221 -1.41 -12.56 7.35
CA GLN A 221 -0.20 -13.00 6.66
C GLN A 221 0.19 -14.39 7.18
N PRO A 222 0.09 -15.46 6.36
CA PRO A 222 0.56 -16.79 6.73
C PRO A 222 2.06 -16.78 7.07
N ARG A 223 2.48 -17.64 7.99
CA ARG A 223 3.90 -17.70 8.37
C ARG A 223 4.79 -18.06 7.17
N GLU A 224 4.30 -18.86 6.24
CA GLU A 224 5.05 -19.22 5.03
C GLU A 224 5.43 -18.00 4.18
N GLN A 225 4.59 -16.95 4.16
CA GLN A 225 4.93 -15.71 3.45
C GLN A 225 6.09 -14.98 4.12
N LEU A 226 6.10 -14.90 5.46
CA LEU A 226 7.20 -14.31 6.21
C LEU A 226 8.51 -15.09 5.99
N GLU A 227 8.44 -16.42 6.01
CA GLU A 227 9.61 -17.28 5.77
C GLU A 227 10.17 -17.09 4.35
N ALA A 228 9.30 -16.93 3.35
CA ALA A 228 9.69 -16.73 1.96
C ALA A 228 10.52 -15.46 1.74
N VAL A 229 10.25 -14.42 2.54
CA VAL A 229 10.96 -13.12 2.44
C VAL A 229 12.04 -12.92 3.51
N GLY A 230 12.26 -13.91 4.36
CA GLY A 230 13.23 -13.80 5.45
C GLY A 230 12.79 -12.91 6.60
N ALA A 231 11.49 -12.61 6.74
CA ALA A 231 10.89 -11.88 7.86
C ALA A 231 10.76 -12.74 9.14
N VAL A 232 11.63 -13.74 9.30
CA VAL A 232 11.65 -14.67 10.43
C VAL A 232 13.08 -14.82 10.91
N ILE A 233 13.29 -14.59 12.21
CA ILE A 233 14.56 -14.84 12.87
C ILE A 233 14.37 -15.70 14.12
N ASP A 234 15.23 -16.70 14.26
CA ASP A 234 15.39 -17.48 15.48
C ASP A 234 16.77 -17.13 16.07
N LEU A 235 16.76 -16.41 17.18
CA LEU A 235 17.93 -16.02 17.96
C LEU A 235 18.33 -17.18 18.86
N ASP A 236 19.62 -17.54 18.86
CA ASP A 236 20.17 -18.50 19.81
C ASP A 236 19.95 -18.04 21.27
N ASP A 237 19.68 -18.98 22.18
CA ASP A 237 19.48 -18.76 23.63
C ASP A 237 20.61 -17.94 24.31
N GLY A 238 21.77 -17.80 23.66
CA GLY A 238 22.93 -17.05 24.14
C GLY A 238 23.02 -15.58 23.69
N VAL A 239 22.15 -15.14 22.78
CA VAL A 239 22.09 -13.74 22.29
C VAL A 239 21.17 -12.87 23.15
N LEU A 240 20.26 -13.49 23.92
CA LEU A 240 19.49 -12.82 24.96
C LEU A 240 20.29 -12.83 26.27
N PRO A 241 20.81 -11.67 26.74
CA PRO A 241 21.54 -11.61 28.01
C PRO A 241 20.76 -12.14 29.23
#